data_AF-A0A970PET3-F1
#
_entry.id   AF-A0A970PET3-F1
#
_cell.length_a   1.000
_cell.length_b   1.000
_cell.length_c   1.000
_cell.angle_alpha   90.00
_cell.angle_beta   90.00
_cell.angle_gamma   90.00
#
_symmetry.space_group_name_H-M   'P 1'
#
loop_
_entity.id
_entity.type
_entity.pdbx_description
1 polymer ?
#
loop_
_entity_poly.entity_id
_entity_poly.type
_entity_poly.pdbx_seq_one_letter_code
_entity_poly.pdbx_strand_id
1 'polypeptide(L)'
;MKLFLTSSVGGNYIEDGVRLPCALDGEVIDPSYQRYLDGLGLTQISILPHYQYLKDISIDGLRIVEDISLPDSRVRPFYALVDGAYIFIDMDEATLYGEAYYFCDGVITKVCDTDKCIQL
;
A
#
# COMPACT_ATOMS: atom_id res chain seq x y z
N MET A 1 24.68 8.30 9.17
CA MET A 1 23.51 8.37 8.26
C MET A 1 23.09 6.96 7.92
N LYS A 2 21.81 6.61 8.06
CA LYS A 2 21.26 5.30 7.65
C LYS A 2 20.39 5.52 6.42
N LEU A 3 20.55 4.68 5.40
CA LEU A 3 19.70 4.66 4.21
C LEU A 3 18.90 3.35 4.24
N PHE A 4 17.59 3.45 4.04
CA PHE A 4 16.71 2.30 3.91
C PHE A 4 16.27 2.20 2.45
N LEU A 5 16.50 1.04 1.84
CA LEU A 5 16.06 0.73 0.48
C LEU A 5 15.17 -0.50 0.55
N THR A 6 14.03 -0.41 -0.11
CA THR A 6 12.97 -1.41 0.03
C THR A 6 12.18 -1.53 -1.27
N SER A 7 11.54 -2.65 -1.47
CA SER A 7 10.69 -2.93 -2.62
C SER A 7 9.51 -3.82 -2.21
N SER A 8 8.43 -3.72 -2.97
CA SER A 8 7.22 -4.52 -2.76
C SER A 8 6.68 -4.37 -1.32
N VAL A 9 6.25 -5.47 -0.69
CA VAL A 9 5.69 -5.51 0.67
C VAL A 9 6.62 -4.90 1.72
N GLY A 10 7.94 -4.93 1.48
CA GLY A 10 8.92 -4.32 2.35
C GLY A 10 8.74 -2.81 2.49
N GLY A 11 8.04 -2.12 1.58
CA GLY A 11 7.92 -0.66 1.61
C GLY A 11 7.02 -0.09 2.69
N ASN A 12 6.42 -0.94 3.53
CA ASN A 12 5.50 -0.53 4.58
C ASN A 12 6.20 -0.50 5.95
N TYR A 13 6.43 0.69 6.51
CA TYR A 13 7.20 0.86 7.74
C TYR A 13 6.57 1.85 8.72
N ILE A 14 5.32 1.63 9.10
CA ILE A 14 4.55 2.63 9.85
C ILE A 14 4.62 2.45 11.37
N GLU A 15 4.59 3.56 12.10
CA GLU A 15 4.35 3.61 13.55
C GLU A 15 2.83 3.47 13.75
N ASP A 16 2.41 2.51 14.58
CA ASP A 16 1.00 2.09 14.80
C ASP A 16 0.39 1.23 13.66
N GLY A 17 0.86 -0.01 13.49
CA GLY A 17 0.21 -1.00 12.62
C GLY A 17 0.30 -0.76 11.10
N VAL A 18 1.14 -1.51 10.41
CA VAL A 18 1.14 -1.75 8.97
C VAL A 18 0.00 -2.69 8.56
N ARG A 19 -0.78 -2.30 7.56
CA ARG A 19 -1.69 -3.23 6.86
C ARG A 19 -0.86 -4.26 6.09
N LEU A 20 -1.20 -5.54 6.18
CA LEU A 20 -0.67 -6.54 5.24
C LEU A 20 -1.25 -6.26 3.83
N PRO A 21 -0.44 -5.82 2.86
CA PRO A 21 -0.98 -5.40 1.57
C PRO A 21 -1.38 -6.59 0.69
N CYS A 22 -0.72 -7.73 0.87
CA CYS A 22 -0.87 -8.92 0.04
C CYS A 22 -1.11 -10.14 0.93
N ALA A 23 -2.40 -10.48 1.14
CA ALA A 23 -2.77 -11.73 1.79
C ALA A 23 -2.44 -12.93 0.90
N LEU A 24 -2.13 -14.06 1.53
CA LEU A 24 -1.88 -15.36 0.90
C LEU A 24 -3.12 -16.26 0.93
N ASP A 25 -3.09 -17.34 0.15
CA ASP A 25 -4.21 -18.27 0.02
C ASP A 25 -4.54 -18.90 1.38
N GLY A 26 -5.82 -18.90 1.74
CA GLY A 26 -6.31 -19.32 3.05
C GLY A 26 -6.21 -18.27 4.16
N GLU A 27 -5.43 -17.19 4.00
CA GLU A 27 -5.29 -16.16 5.05
C GLU A 27 -6.56 -15.33 5.19
N VAL A 28 -7.24 -15.00 4.09
CA VAL A 28 -8.35 -14.03 4.12
C VAL A 28 -9.59 -14.62 4.81
N ILE A 29 -9.74 -15.94 4.73
CA ILE A 29 -10.84 -16.70 5.33
C ILE A 29 -10.50 -17.24 6.73
N ASP A 30 -9.24 -17.18 7.16
CA ASP A 30 -8.83 -17.59 8.50
C ASP A 30 -9.30 -16.54 9.54
N PRO A 31 -10.16 -16.90 10.50
CA PRO A 31 -10.62 -15.98 11.54
C PRO A 31 -9.49 -15.44 12.43
N SER A 32 -8.33 -16.10 12.45
CA SER A 32 -7.16 -15.69 13.21
C SER A 32 -6.21 -14.77 12.43
N TYR A 33 -6.49 -14.51 11.16
CA TYR A 33 -5.63 -13.68 10.32
C TYR A 33 -5.58 -12.22 10.79
N GLN A 34 -4.37 -11.73 10.98
CA GLN A 34 -4.12 -10.36 11.39
C GLN A 34 -3.92 -9.47 10.16
N ARG A 35 -4.93 -8.64 9.86
CA ARG A 35 -4.87 -7.68 8.74
C ARG A 35 -3.89 -6.53 8.99
N TYR A 36 -3.56 -6.26 10.24
CA TYR A 36 -2.70 -5.16 10.67
C TYR A 36 -1.65 -5.67 11.67
N LEU A 37 -0.38 -5.38 11.41
CA LEU A 37 0.79 -5.78 12.19
C LEU A 37 1.69 -4.58 12.40
N ASP A 38 2.37 -4.44 13.53
CA ASP A 38 3.26 -3.29 13.73
C ASP A 38 4.43 -3.25 12.74
N GLY A 39 4.69 -2.06 12.20
CA GLY A 39 5.80 -1.79 11.30
C GLY A 39 7.07 -1.35 12.02
N LEU A 40 8.07 -0.92 11.24
CA LEU A 40 9.33 -0.43 11.79
C LEU A 40 9.30 1.02 12.30
N GLY A 41 8.19 1.75 12.12
CA GLY A 41 8.09 3.15 12.56
C GLY A 41 9.02 4.12 11.82
N LEU A 42 9.30 3.89 10.54
CA LEU A 42 10.16 4.74 9.71
C LEU A 42 9.40 5.81 8.91
N THR A 43 8.10 5.61 8.63
CA THR A 43 7.27 6.56 7.87
C THR A 43 5.79 6.35 8.14
N GLN A 44 4.96 7.39 8.09
CA GLN A 44 3.50 7.24 8.22
C GLN A 44 2.80 6.82 6.92
N ILE A 45 3.55 6.62 5.84
CA ILE A 45 3.03 6.29 4.52
C ILE A 45 2.82 4.78 4.39
N SER A 46 1.59 4.38 4.05
CA SER A 46 1.23 3.00 3.70
C SER A 46 1.15 2.82 2.20
N ILE A 47 1.62 1.67 1.70
CA ILE A 47 1.58 1.34 0.28
C ILE A 47 0.98 -0.03 -0.02
N LEU A 48 0.22 -0.10 -1.12
CA LEU A 48 -0.15 -1.35 -1.80
C LEU A 48 0.68 -1.45 -3.09
N PRO A 49 1.74 -2.29 -3.13
CA PRO A 49 2.56 -2.43 -4.31
C PRO A 49 1.85 -3.23 -5.41
N HIS A 50 2.36 -3.20 -6.64
CA HIS A 50 1.90 -4.02 -7.77
C HIS A 50 0.41 -3.82 -8.12
N TYR A 51 -0.11 -2.61 -7.94
CA TYR A 51 -1.56 -2.33 -8.05
C TYR A 51 -2.18 -2.78 -9.37
N GLN A 52 -1.46 -2.58 -10.49
CA GLN A 52 -1.89 -2.96 -11.83
C GLN A 52 -2.07 -4.46 -12.01
N TYR A 53 -1.39 -5.28 -11.21
CA TYR A 53 -1.57 -6.73 -11.18
C TYR A 53 -2.69 -7.10 -10.21
N LEU A 54 -2.64 -6.58 -8.97
CA LEU A 54 -3.57 -6.96 -7.91
C LEU A 54 -5.04 -6.61 -8.22
N LYS A 55 -5.30 -5.60 -9.04
CA LYS A 55 -6.66 -5.23 -9.47
C LYS A 55 -7.43 -6.35 -10.18
N ASP A 56 -6.71 -7.28 -10.82
CA ASP A 56 -7.32 -8.35 -11.61
C ASP A 56 -7.21 -9.72 -10.90
N ILE A 57 -6.76 -9.74 -9.65
CA ILE A 57 -6.52 -10.97 -8.88
C ILE A 57 -7.61 -11.18 -7.82
N SER A 58 -8.01 -12.44 -7.68
CA SER A 58 -8.84 -12.92 -6.58
C SER A 58 -8.11 -13.98 -5.78
N ILE A 59 -8.35 -14.01 -4.48
CA ILE A 59 -7.80 -14.98 -3.53
C ILE A 59 -8.92 -15.44 -2.60
N ASP A 60 -9.03 -16.74 -2.32
CA ASP A 60 -10.13 -17.31 -1.54
C ASP A 60 -11.54 -16.92 -2.05
N GLY A 61 -11.68 -16.66 -3.36
CA GLY A 61 -12.93 -16.20 -3.98
C GLY A 61 -13.27 -14.72 -3.76
N LEU A 62 -12.37 -13.94 -3.16
CA LEU A 62 -12.49 -12.49 -2.93
C LEU A 62 -11.53 -11.71 -3.82
N ARG A 63 -11.99 -10.63 -4.44
CA ARG A 63 -11.12 -9.75 -5.23
C ARG A 63 -10.22 -8.93 -4.32
N ILE A 64 -8.91 -8.93 -4.60
CA ILE A 64 -7.93 -8.29 -3.74
C ILE A 64 -8.21 -6.79 -3.59
N VAL A 65 -8.61 -6.11 -4.66
CA VAL A 65 -8.83 -4.66 -4.60
C VAL A 65 -10.18 -4.33 -3.99
N GLU A 66 -11.28 -4.84 -4.55
CA GLU A 66 -12.62 -4.40 -4.17
C GLU A 66 -13.13 -5.01 -2.88
N ASP A 67 -12.84 -6.29 -2.63
CA ASP A 67 -13.42 -7.03 -1.52
C ASP A 67 -12.50 -7.04 -0.28
N ILE A 68 -11.21 -6.72 -0.46
CA ILE A 68 -10.21 -6.69 0.63
C ILE A 68 -9.64 -5.27 0.80
N SER A 69 -8.95 -4.75 -0.21
CA SER A 69 -8.14 -3.53 -0.06
C SER A 69 -8.96 -2.26 0.10
N LEU A 70 -10.08 -2.15 -0.62
CA LEU A 70 -10.94 -0.99 -0.58
C LEU A 70 -11.66 -0.86 0.78
N PRO A 71 -12.20 -1.94 1.38
CA PRO A 71 -12.62 -1.93 2.78
C PRO A 71 -11.53 -1.47 3.75
N ASP A 72 -10.30 -1.97 3.61
CA ASP A 72 -9.20 -1.60 4.51
C ASP A 72 -8.90 -0.09 4.49
N SER A 73 -9.17 0.58 3.35
CA SER A 73 -8.98 2.03 3.20
C SER A 73 -9.90 2.91 4.06
N ARG A 74 -10.98 2.32 4.62
CA ARG A 74 -11.86 2.99 5.59
C ARG A 74 -11.28 3.01 7.00
N VAL A 75 -10.37 2.08 7.29
CA VAL A 75 -9.65 2.02 8.56
C VAL A 75 -8.39 2.90 8.46
N ARG A 76 -7.63 2.74 7.38
CA ARG A 76 -6.40 3.51 7.17
C ARG A 76 -6.17 3.77 5.67
N PRO A 77 -5.94 5.03 5.25
CA PRO A 77 -5.66 5.33 3.86
C PRO A 77 -4.26 4.85 3.45
N PHE A 78 -4.08 4.56 2.16
CA PHE A 78 -2.82 4.10 1.60
C PHE A 78 -2.66 4.47 0.12
N TYR A 79 -1.43 4.44 -0.37
CA TYR A 79 -1.10 4.65 -1.78
C TYR A 79 -0.91 3.31 -2.49
N ALA A 80 -1.71 3.04 -3.51
CA ALA A 80 -1.48 1.91 -4.39
C ALA A 80 -0.50 2.32 -5.51
N LEU A 81 0.65 1.66 -5.54
CA LEU A 81 1.74 1.95 -6.48
C LEU A 81 1.73 0.93 -7.62
N VAL A 82 1.80 1.43 -8.85
CA VAL A 82 2.08 0.60 -10.03
C VAL A 82 3.57 0.27 -10.08
N ASP A 83 3.95 -0.85 -10.70
CA ASP A 83 5.38 -1.19 -10.87
C ASP A 83 6.15 -0.04 -11.54
N GLY A 84 7.33 0.27 -10.99
CA GLY A 84 8.16 1.39 -11.40
C GLY A 84 7.87 2.68 -10.63
N ALA A 85 6.72 2.81 -9.96
CA ALA A 85 6.48 3.90 -9.02
C ALA A 85 7.21 3.67 -7.70
N TYR A 86 7.63 4.76 -7.06
CA TYR A 86 8.32 4.72 -5.77
C TYR A 86 8.09 6.01 -4.98
N ILE A 87 8.35 5.94 -3.68
CA ILE A 87 8.31 7.10 -2.79
C ILE A 87 9.73 7.33 -2.29
N PHE A 88 10.23 8.54 -2.52
CA PHE A 88 11.50 9.00 -1.99
C PHE A 88 11.23 9.89 -0.78
N ILE A 89 11.85 9.56 0.35
CA ILE A 89 11.71 10.32 1.60
C ILE A 89 13.10 10.83 1.96
N ASP A 90 13.23 12.15 2.07
CA ASP A 90 14.43 12.82 2.57
C ASP A 90 14.04 13.79 3.68
N MET A 91 14.58 13.54 4.87
CA MET A 91 14.15 14.18 6.12
C MET A 91 12.62 14.09 6.33
N ASP A 92 11.91 15.21 6.26
CA ASP A 92 10.46 15.31 6.47
C ASP A 92 9.68 15.48 5.14
N GLU A 93 10.37 15.43 4.00
CA GLU A 93 9.76 15.59 2.68
C GLU A 93 9.63 14.22 1.98
N ALA A 94 8.41 13.91 1.53
CA ALA A 94 8.12 12.69 0.79
C ALA A 94 7.59 13.02 -0.61
N THR A 95 8.28 12.53 -1.62
CA THR A 95 7.88 12.70 -3.02
C THR A 95 7.53 11.34 -3.63
N LEU A 96 6.32 11.24 -4.18
CA LEU A 96 5.88 10.08 -4.95
C LEU A 96 6.23 10.30 -6.43
N TYR A 97 6.89 9.32 -7.03
CA TYR A 97 7.20 9.27 -8.46
C TYR A 97 6.46 8.10 -9.11
N GLY A 98 5.88 8.34 -10.29
CA GLY A 98 5.20 7.31 -11.08
C GLY A 98 3.70 7.21 -10.84
N GLU A 99 3.06 6.29 -11.57
CA GLU A 99 1.61 6.14 -11.50
C GLU A 99 1.19 5.59 -10.14
N ALA A 100 0.29 6.32 -9.48
CA ALA A 100 -0.22 5.94 -8.18
C ALA A 100 -1.67 6.36 -7.97
N TYR A 101 -2.32 5.61 -7.09
CA TYR A 101 -3.70 5.81 -6.68
C TYR A 101 -3.76 5.94 -5.17
N TYR A 102 -4.60 6.84 -4.68
CA TYR A 102 -4.86 7.01 -3.26
C TYR A 102 -6.19 6.34 -2.90
N PHE A 103 -6.13 5.45 -1.91
CA PHE A 103 -7.26 4.74 -1.35
C PHE A 103 -7.60 5.38 -0.02
N CYS A 104 -8.80 5.96 0.09
CA CYS A 104 -9.26 6.61 1.31
C CYS A 104 -10.78 6.54 1.40
N ASP A 105 -11.29 6.12 2.56
CA ASP A 105 -12.72 6.03 2.88
C ASP A 105 -13.53 5.22 1.83
N GLY A 106 -12.92 4.15 1.31
CA GLY A 106 -13.56 3.30 0.29
C GLY A 106 -13.64 3.94 -1.10
N VAL A 107 -12.87 5.00 -1.36
CA VAL A 107 -12.75 5.67 -2.66
C VAL A 107 -11.34 5.51 -3.21
N ILE A 108 -11.24 5.28 -4.52
CA ILE A 108 -9.97 5.18 -5.26
C ILE A 108 -9.83 6.44 -6.12
N THR A 109 -8.73 7.18 -5.95
CA THR A 109 -8.42 8.37 -6.74
C THR A 109 -7.05 8.22 -7.39
N LYS A 110 -6.94 8.39 -8.72
CA LYS A 110 -5.62 8.50 -9.35
C LYS A 110 -4.98 9.82 -8.93
N VAL A 111 -3.78 9.77 -8.35
CA VAL A 111 -3.10 10.96 -7.80
C VAL A 111 -1.85 11.35 -8.57
N CYS A 112 -1.24 10.41 -9.31
CA CYS A 112 -0.05 10.68 -10.11
C CYS A 112 -0.05 9.81 -11.37
N ASP A 113 0.50 10.34 -12.46
CA ASP A 113 0.71 9.65 -13.74
C ASP A 113 2.14 9.10 -13.85
N THR A 114 2.36 8.14 -14.75
CA THR A 114 3.62 7.38 -14.91
C THR A 114 4.89 8.25 -15.00
N ASP A 115 4.85 9.38 -15.70
CA ASP A 115 6.01 10.26 -15.90
C ASP A 115 5.95 11.53 -15.05
N LYS A 116 5.23 11.46 -13.93
CA LYS A 116 5.00 12.61 -13.02
C LYS A 116 5.45 12.28 -11.60
N CYS A 117 5.48 13.33 -10.79
CA CYS A 117 5.66 13.22 -9.36
C CYS A 117 4.78 14.23 -8.62
N ILE A 118 4.49 13.92 -7.37
CA ILE A 118 3.75 14.77 -6.44
C ILE A 118 4.44 14.79 -5.08
N GLN A 119 4.32 15.90 -4.35
CA GLN A 119 4.66 15.94 -2.92
C GLN A 119 3.50 15.36 -2.11
N LEU A 120 3.81 14.56 -1.08
CA LEU A 120 2.84 13.87 -0.23
C LEU A 120 2.56 14.61 1.08
#